data_AF-A0A1Y1VAE3-F1
#
_entry.id   AF-A0A1Y1VAE3-F1
#
_cell.length_a   1.000
_cell.length_b   1.000
_cell.length_c   1.000
_cell.angle_alpha   90.00
_cell.angle_beta   90.00
_cell.angle_gamma   90.00
#
_symmetry.space_group_name_H-M   'P 1'
#
loop_
_entity.id
_entity.type
_entity.pdbx_description
1 polymer ?
#
loop_
_entity_poly.entity_id
_entity_poly.type
_entity_poly.pdbx_seq_one_letter_code
_entity_poly.pdbx_strand_id
1 'polypeptide(L)'
;MLPFDLRNATKNTEVLTKGSRYKLSYKNITEKEKEKLIENAAIKLKISQDEEKKLHIAEKRLEIKIRNEINFNKENVLINRLNIIKEKIFETIRNILNLKKELEEKKNCVIGQSYKKVRLFVTGYNNSMILELFNDQFKFEGIFTEKDQQINNLWGIYQNYNRHNEKNYVDIDIEKILEKHGRYIIINLLGGHNYGEFGWMEIEFLNSSEPFIVANIRQKIKLSTITNDYCPLVLDCKTREFIWMDHSLPIKYMNDFIEYYWKYQNLQTPYPNQYNYENIISQNEITKANYLKYSEMNSKYKKALLQYYTIPHHLSIYELIRLHIQARGGMELQNEEELKAGDTYFALNQPFFPKEDIQYINCDQIDVILSEYMV
;
A
#
# COMPACT_ATOMS: atom_id res chain seq x y z
N MET A 1 0.19 17.18 4.29
CA MET A 1 -0.97 16.65 5.05
C MET A 1 -0.45 15.74 6.17
N LEU A 2 -1.05 15.72 7.36
CA LEU A 2 -0.56 14.89 8.47
C LEU A 2 -1.46 13.68 8.70
N PRO A 3 -0.89 12.46 8.80
CA PRO A 3 -1.59 11.33 9.38
C PRO A 3 -1.98 11.58 10.84
N PHE A 4 -3.00 10.87 11.28
CA PHE A 4 -3.39 10.85 12.68
C PHE A 4 -3.05 9.46 13.19
N ASP A 5 -1.90 9.27 13.85
CA ASP A 5 -1.63 7.98 14.52
C ASP A 5 -2.57 7.85 15.72
N LEU A 6 -3.59 7.05 15.52
CA LEU A 6 -4.76 6.92 16.37
C LEU A 6 -4.63 5.81 17.42
N ARG A 7 -3.43 5.25 17.59
CA ARG A 7 -3.20 4.19 18.57
C ARG A 7 -3.02 4.75 19.99
N ASN A 8 -2.32 5.87 20.16
CA ASN A 8 -2.13 6.52 21.46
C ASN A 8 -2.14 8.07 21.46
N ALA A 9 -2.31 8.76 20.32
CA ALA A 9 -2.32 10.22 20.32
C ALA A 9 -3.52 10.77 21.13
N THR A 10 -3.22 11.24 22.34
CA THR A 10 -3.99 12.32 22.96
C THR A 10 -4.02 13.50 21.99
N LYS A 11 -5.06 14.34 22.06
CA LYS A 11 -5.36 15.39 21.05
C LYS A 11 -4.22 16.41 20.77
N ASN A 12 -3.12 16.35 21.49
CA ASN A 12 -2.01 17.29 21.42
C ASN A 12 -0.83 16.70 20.64
N THR A 13 -0.82 16.98 19.33
CA THR A 13 0.40 17.31 18.56
C THR A 13 1.59 16.33 18.61
N GLU A 14 1.47 15.19 17.94
CA GLU A 14 2.63 14.61 17.25
C GLU A 14 2.74 15.26 15.85
N VAL A 15 3.81 16.04 15.62
CA VAL A 15 4.08 16.66 14.32
C VAL A 15 4.80 15.66 13.43
N LEU A 16 4.06 14.99 12.56
CA LEU A 16 4.63 14.01 11.63
C LEU A 16 5.37 14.73 10.49
N THR A 17 6.60 14.31 10.22
CA THR A 17 7.44 14.85 9.15
C THR A 17 7.56 13.86 7.99
N LYS A 18 7.97 14.32 6.81
CA LYS A 18 8.31 13.41 5.70
C LYS A 18 9.48 12.51 6.16
N GLY A 19 9.40 11.23 5.88
CA GLY A 19 10.27 10.18 6.44
C GLY A 19 9.75 9.49 7.71
N SER A 20 8.69 10.00 8.36
CA SER A 20 8.11 9.34 9.56
C SER A 20 7.71 7.89 9.28
N ARG A 21 8.03 6.98 10.20
CA ARG A 21 7.80 5.53 10.04
C ARG A 21 6.75 5.00 11.03
N TYR A 22 5.76 4.27 10.52
CA TYR A 22 4.72 3.63 11.32
C TYR A 22 4.88 2.11 11.22
N LYS A 23 5.16 1.45 12.33
CA LYS A 23 5.19 -0.02 12.38
C LYS A 23 3.79 -0.60 12.23
N LEU A 24 3.70 -1.71 11.50
CA LEU A 24 2.57 -2.62 11.47
C LEU A 24 2.64 -3.50 12.73
N SER A 25 2.07 -3.03 13.82
CA SER A 25 2.07 -3.71 15.12
C SER A 25 0.68 -4.19 15.52
N TYR A 26 0.62 -5.41 16.05
CA TYR A 26 -0.60 -5.98 16.62
C TYR A 26 -0.92 -5.34 17.96
N LYS A 27 -2.21 -5.13 18.24
CA LYS A 27 -2.72 -5.23 19.61
C LYS A 27 -2.80 -6.73 19.96
N ASN A 28 -1.76 -7.28 20.59
CA ASN A 28 -1.62 -8.71 20.90
C ASN A 28 -2.96 -9.44 21.13
N ILE A 29 -3.33 -10.31 20.18
CA ILE A 29 -4.49 -11.19 20.34
C ILE A 29 -4.23 -12.17 21.48
N THR A 30 -5.17 -12.23 22.41
CA THR A 30 -5.20 -13.26 23.44
C THR A 30 -5.67 -14.60 22.86
N GLU A 31 -5.29 -15.74 23.45
CA GLU A 31 -5.79 -17.06 23.00
C GLU A 31 -7.32 -17.09 22.95
N LYS A 32 -7.99 -16.46 23.92
CA LYS A 32 -9.45 -16.33 23.96
C LYS A 32 -10.04 -15.55 22.78
N GLU A 33 -9.35 -14.53 22.29
CA GLU A 33 -9.74 -13.81 21.06
C GLU A 33 -9.51 -14.70 19.82
N LYS A 34 -8.40 -15.44 19.76
CA LYS A 34 -8.10 -16.41 18.68
C LYS A 34 -9.13 -17.54 18.61
N GLU A 35 -9.45 -18.17 19.73
CA GLU A 35 -10.49 -19.21 19.84
C GLU A 35 -11.83 -18.70 19.31
N LYS A 36 -12.25 -17.50 19.73
CA LYS A 36 -13.49 -16.87 19.27
C LYS A 36 -13.46 -16.55 17.76
N LEU A 37 -12.32 -16.16 17.21
CA LEU A 37 -12.16 -15.92 15.77
C LEU A 37 -12.31 -17.22 14.95
N ILE A 38 -11.75 -18.33 15.45
CA ILE A 38 -11.88 -19.68 14.88
C ILE A 38 -13.33 -20.16 14.95
N GLU A 39 -13.98 -20.02 16.12
CA GLU A 39 -15.39 -20.38 16.33
C GLU A 39 -16.31 -19.61 15.35
N ASN A 40 -16.15 -18.28 15.29
CA ASN A 40 -16.92 -17.44 14.36
C ASN A 40 -16.74 -17.86 12.89
N ALA A 41 -15.52 -18.19 12.47
CA ALA A 41 -15.26 -18.68 11.11
C ALA A 41 -15.89 -20.05 10.85
N ALA A 42 -15.83 -20.97 11.81
CA ALA A 42 -16.47 -22.27 11.71
C ALA A 42 -18.01 -22.16 11.63
N ILE A 43 -18.61 -21.25 12.39
CA ILE A 43 -20.06 -20.94 12.33
C ILE A 43 -20.42 -20.38 10.95
N LYS A 44 -19.70 -19.36 10.44
CA LYS A 44 -19.91 -18.80 9.09
C LYS A 44 -19.83 -19.90 8.02
N LEU A 45 -18.78 -20.73 8.07
CA LEU A 45 -18.58 -21.84 7.13
C LEU A 45 -19.75 -22.83 7.15
N LYS A 46 -20.23 -23.21 8.34
CA LYS A 46 -21.38 -24.10 8.50
C LYS A 46 -22.67 -23.49 7.93
N ILE A 47 -22.92 -22.21 8.17
CA ILE A 47 -24.08 -21.50 7.62
C ILE A 47 -24.08 -21.54 6.08
N SER A 48 -22.95 -21.22 5.44
CA SER A 48 -22.86 -21.29 3.97
C SER A 48 -22.98 -22.71 3.41
N GLN A 49 -22.44 -23.73 4.10
CA GLN A 49 -22.65 -25.14 3.72
C GLN A 49 -24.12 -25.59 3.84
N ASP A 50 -24.86 -25.08 4.82
CA ASP A 50 -26.29 -25.37 4.96
C ASP A 50 -27.16 -24.56 3.97
N GLU A 51 -26.67 -23.41 3.50
CA GLU A 51 -27.26 -22.65 2.38
C GLU A 51 -27.04 -23.35 1.02
N GLU A 52 -25.83 -23.82 0.73
CA GLU A 52 -25.50 -24.63 -0.45
C GLU A 52 -26.45 -25.84 -0.59
N LYS A 53 -26.65 -26.59 0.49
CA LYS A 53 -27.59 -27.72 0.53
C LYS A 53 -29.04 -27.29 0.22
N LYS A 54 -29.50 -26.16 0.77
CA LYS A 54 -30.85 -25.62 0.50
C LYS A 54 -31.00 -25.20 -0.96
N LEU A 55 -29.98 -24.59 -1.55
CA LEU A 55 -29.97 -24.20 -2.95
C LEU A 55 -30.02 -25.42 -3.89
N HIS A 56 -29.24 -26.47 -3.63
CA HIS A 56 -29.33 -27.72 -4.40
C HIS A 56 -30.68 -28.45 -4.25
N ILE A 57 -31.35 -28.35 -3.10
CA ILE A 57 -32.74 -28.84 -2.94
C ILE A 57 -33.72 -28.01 -3.78
N ALA A 58 -33.53 -26.68 -3.84
CA ALA A 58 -34.35 -25.80 -4.67
C ALA A 58 -34.13 -26.01 -6.18
N GLU A 59 -32.88 -26.21 -6.60
CA GLU A 59 -32.47 -26.59 -7.95
C GLU A 59 -33.20 -27.85 -8.42
N LYS A 60 -33.04 -28.97 -7.70
CA LYS A 60 -33.71 -30.26 -8.02
C LYS A 60 -35.23 -30.13 -8.09
N ARG A 61 -35.83 -29.33 -7.19
CA ARG A 61 -37.28 -29.06 -7.21
C ARG A 61 -37.71 -28.25 -8.43
N LEU A 62 -36.88 -27.35 -8.96
CA LEU A 62 -37.16 -26.64 -10.20
C LEU A 62 -36.96 -27.52 -11.43
N GLU A 63 -35.92 -28.35 -11.47
CA GLU A 63 -35.69 -29.29 -12.58
C GLU A 63 -36.86 -30.28 -12.74
N ILE A 64 -37.43 -30.78 -11.62
CA ILE A 64 -38.65 -31.60 -11.65
C ILE A 64 -39.86 -30.80 -12.16
N LYS A 65 -40.00 -29.53 -11.76
CA LYS A 65 -41.10 -28.67 -12.25
C LYS A 65 -41.00 -28.37 -13.75
N ILE A 66 -39.79 -28.12 -14.25
CA ILE A 66 -39.53 -27.89 -15.68
C ILE A 66 -39.94 -29.12 -16.50
N ARG A 67 -39.49 -30.33 -16.09
CA ARG A 67 -39.85 -31.58 -16.79
C ARG A 67 -41.35 -31.89 -16.83
N ASN A 68 -42.13 -31.33 -15.89
CA ASN A 68 -43.57 -31.55 -15.78
C ASN A 68 -44.41 -30.39 -16.37
N GLU A 69 -43.79 -29.31 -16.83
CA GLU A 69 -44.50 -28.14 -17.36
C GLU A 69 -44.72 -28.29 -18.86
N ILE A 70 -45.98 -28.24 -19.29
CA ILE A 70 -46.39 -28.42 -20.69
C ILE A 70 -46.48 -27.05 -21.41
N ASN A 71 -46.56 -25.95 -20.66
CA ASN A 71 -46.67 -24.61 -21.22
C ASN A 71 -45.28 -23.96 -21.41
N PHE A 72 -44.85 -23.85 -22.66
CA PHE A 72 -43.57 -23.25 -23.08
C PHE A 72 -43.29 -21.86 -22.47
N ASN A 73 -44.29 -20.99 -22.32
CA ASN A 73 -44.08 -19.67 -21.72
C ASN A 73 -43.79 -19.75 -20.22
N LYS A 74 -44.35 -20.74 -19.52
CA LYS A 74 -44.03 -21.00 -18.10
C LYS A 74 -42.68 -21.70 -17.96
N GLU A 75 -42.36 -22.62 -18.86
CA GLU A 75 -41.08 -23.33 -18.90
C GLU A 75 -39.90 -22.35 -18.94
N ASN A 76 -39.92 -21.37 -19.84
CA ASN A 76 -38.88 -20.33 -19.95
C ASN A 76 -38.71 -19.52 -18.64
N VAL A 77 -39.80 -19.21 -17.94
CA VAL A 77 -39.75 -18.52 -16.63
C VAL A 77 -39.10 -19.41 -15.55
N LEU A 78 -39.34 -20.73 -15.59
CA LEU A 78 -38.71 -21.69 -14.68
C LEU A 78 -37.21 -21.90 -15.00
N ILE A 79 -36.83 -21.94 -16.28
CA ILE A 79 -35.44 -22.02 -16.74
C ILE A 79 -34.64 -20.81 -16.24
N ASN A 80 -35.18 -19.59 -16.41
CA ASN A 80 -34.54 -18.37 -15.90
C ASN A 80 -34.34 -18.41 -14.37
N ARG A 81 -35.31 -18.93 -13.61
CA ARG A 81 -35.19 -19.14 -12.16
C ARG A 81 -34.15 -20.20 -11.79
N LEU A 82 -34.02 -21.26 -12.59
CA LEU A 82 -33.01 -22.30 -12.40
C LEU A 82 -31.60 -21.73 -12.61
N ASN A 83 -31.40 -20.91 -13.64
CA ASN A 83 -30.10 -20.28 -13.93
C ASN A 83 -29.66 -19.36 -12.78
N ILE A 84 -30.56 -18.51 -12.26
CA ILE A 84 -30.29 -17.66 -11.08
C ILE A 84 -29.90 -18.50 -9.84
N ILE A 85 -30.48 -19.68 -9.66
CA ILE A 85 -30.08 -20.58 -8.55
C ILE A 85 -28.72 -21.24 -8.80
N LYS A 86 -28.41 -21.62 -10.05
CA LYS A 86 -27.09 -22.15 -10.42
C LYS A 86 -25.97 -21.13 -10.23
N GLU A 87 -26.21 -19.86 -10.57
CA GLU A 87 -25.30 -18.75 -10.27
C GLU A 87 -25.06 -18.61 -8.75
N LYS A 88 -26.13 -18.59 -7.94
CA LYS A 88 -26.03 -18.53 -6.47
C LYS A 88 -25.32 -19.73 -5.84
N ILE A 89 -25.52 -20.93 -6.36
CA ILE A 89 -24.77 -22.14 -5.94
C ILE A 89 -23.29 -21.92 -6.19
N PHE A 90 -22.91 -21.48 -7.39
CA PHE A 90 -21.52 -21.23 -7.76
C PHE A 90 -20.85 -20.15 -6.89
N GLU A 91 -21.56 -19.06 -6.58
CA GLU A 91 -21.11 -18.03 -5.64
C GLU A 91 -20.95 -18.56 -4.21
N THR A 92 -21.89 -19.39 -3.75
CA THR A 92 -21.87 -20.00 -2.41
C THR A 92 -20.69 -20.98 -2.27
N ILE A 93 -20.43 -21.81 -3.29
CA ILE A 93 -19.26 -22.71 -3.33
C ILE A 93 -17.96 -21.91 -3.26
N ARG A 94 -17.84 -20.81 -4.02
CA ARG A 94 -16.68 -19.92 -3.97
C ARG A 94 -16.50 -19.34 -2.56
N ASN A 95 -17.58 -18.90 -1.92
CA ASN A 95 -17.55 -18.39 -0.55
C ASN A 95 -17.13 -19.49 0.47
N ILE A 96 -17.62 -20.71 0.32
CA ILE A 96 -17.24 -21.87 1.16
C ILE A 96 -15.73 -22.16 1.03
N LEU A 97 -15.16 -22.09 -0.17
CA LEU A 97 -13.72 -22.28 -0.38
C LEU A 97 -12.90 -21.17 0.31
N ASN A 98 -13.34 -19.91 0.22
CA ASN A 98 -12.72 -18.79 0.94
C ASN A 98 -12.80 -18.97 2.46
N LEU A 99 -13.97 -19.31 3.00
CA LEU A 99 -14.18 -19.52 4.43
C LEU A 99 -13.39 -20.73 4.98
N LYS A 100 -13.20 -21.79 4.18
CA LYS A 100 -12.28 -22.90 4.53
C LYS A 100 -10.85 -22.40 4.65
N LYS A 101 -10.39 -21.56 3.72
CA LYS A 101 -9.05 -20.95 3.77
C LYS A 101 -8.89 -20.02 4.97
N GLU A 102 -9.87 -19.14 5.22
CA GLU A 102 -9.92 -18.24 6.39
C GLU A 102 -9.82 -19.03 7.70
N LEU A 103 -10.61 -20.09 7.85
CA LEU A 103 -10.60 -20.95 9.04
C LEU A 103 -9.24 -21.63 9.27
N GLU A 104 -8.57 -22.07 8.20
CA GLU A 104 -7.27 -22.72 8.30
C GLU A 104 -6.14 -21.71 8.57
N GLU A 105 -6.18 -20.52 7.95
CA GLU A 105 -5.29 -19.41 8.30
C GLU A 105 -5.48 -18.98 9.77
N LYS A 106 -6.72 -18.99 10.29
CA LYS A 106 -7.04 -18.67 11.71
C LYS A 106 -6.44 -19.65 12.70
N LYS A 107 -6.55 -20.96 12.46
CA LYS A 107 -5.94 -21.99 13.34
C LYS A 107 -4.43 -21.85 13.41
N ASN A 108 -3.80 -21.66 12.26
CA ASN A 108 -2.35 -21.60 12.09
C ASN A 108 -1.74 -20.23 12.45
N CYS A 109 -2.55 -19.24 12.87
CA CYS A 109 -2.07 -17.95 13.33
C CYS A 109 -1.29 -18.08 14.65
N VAL A 110 -0.03 -17.64 14.66
CA VAL A 110 0.83 -17.65 15.86
C VAL A 110 0.64 -16.35 16.63
N ILE A 111 0.34 -16.47 17.93
CA ILE A 111 0.14 -15.31 18.81
C ILE A 111 1.42 -14.50 18.94
N GLY A 112 1.28 -13.17 18.92
CA GLY A 112 2.39 -12.22 19.08
C GLY A 112 3.22 -11.98 17.81
N GLN A 113 2.90 -12.60 16.67
CA GLN A 113 3.55 -12.26 15.40
C GLN A 113 3.00 -10.95 14.82
N SER A 114 3.86 -10.20 14.12
CA SER A 114 3.45 -9.02 13.35
C SER A 114 2.56 -9.42 12.17
N TYR A 115 1.68 -8.51 11.76
CA TYR A 115 0.76 -8.78 10.67
C TYR A 115 1.49 -9.12 9.38
N LYS A 116 1.01 -10.19 8.73
CA LYS A 116 1.45 -10.64 7.41
C LYS A 116 0.72 -9.96 6.27
N LYS A 117 -0.42 -9.33 6.56
CA LYS A 117 -1.36 -8.82 5.56
C LYS A 117 -1.85 -7.43 5.93
N VAL A 118 -1.97 -6.58 4.92
CA VAL A 118 -2.42 -5.18 5.07
C VAL A 118 -3.45 -4.86 3.99
N ARG A 119 -4.53 -4.19 4.39
CA ARG A 119 -5.52 -3.63 3.47
C ARG A 119 -5.27 -2.14 3.31
N LEU A 120 -4.85 -1.74 2.12
CA LEU A 120 -4.88 -0.35 1.69
C LEU A 120 -6.28 0.00 1.19
N PHE A 121 -6.73 1.24 1.35
CA PHE A 121 -7.99 1.68 0.77
C PHE A 121 -7.98 3.17 0.40
N VAL A 122 -8.79 3.49 -0.60
CA VAL A 122 -9.15 4.87 -0.94
C VAL A 122 -10.67 4.98 -1.13
N THR A 123 -11.26 6.08 -0.66
CA THR A 123 -12.67 6.44 -0.86
C THR A 123 -12.77 7.73 -1.68
N GLY A 124 -13.97 8.01 -2.21
CA GLY A 124 -14.25 9.17 -3.07
C GLY A 124 -14.26 8.82 -4.56
N TYR A 125 -14.94 9.66 -5.34
CA TYR A 125 -15.14 9.45 -6.77
C TYR A 125 -13.82 9.41 -7.55
N ASN A 126 -13.75 8.50 -8.53
CA ASN A 126 -12.67 8.35 -9.52
C ASN A 126 -11.24 8.13 -8.98
N ASN A 127 -11.07 7.94 -7.67
CA ASN A 127 -9.78 7.63 -7.06
C ASN A 127 -9.32 6.21 -7.43
N SER A 128 -8.30 6.12 -8.28
CA SER A 128 -7.63 4.84 -8.60
C SER A 128 -6.29 4.74 -7.89
N MET A 129 -5.99 3.55 -7.37
CA MET A 129 -4.76 3.26 -6.64
C MET A 129 -3.87 2.36 -7.47
N ILE A 130 -2.62 2.77 -7.67
CA ILE A 130 -1.63 2.07 -8.46
C ILE A 130 -0.43 1.77 -7.56
N LEU A 131 -0.12 0.47 -7.42
CA LEU A 131 1.03 0.03 -6.65
C LEU A 131 2.20 -0.24 -7.60
N GLU A 132 3.36 0.32 -7.31
CA GLU A 132 4.62 -0.08 -7.95
C GLU A 132 5.47 -0.85 -6.94
N LEU A 133 5.96 -2.03 -7.33
CA LEU A 133 6.83 -2.87 -6.50
C LEU A 133 8.30 -2.71 -6.89
N PHE A 134 9.16 -2.60 -5.89
CA PHE A 134 10.62 -2.58 -6.03
C PHE A 134 11.28 -3.59 -5.07
N ASN A 135 12.43 -4.13 -5.44
CA ASN A 135 13.22 -5.04 -4.62
C ASN A 135 14.21 -4.31 -3.68
N ASP A 136 15.00 -5.07 -2.91
CA ASP A 136 16.02 -4.55 -1.98
C ASP A 136 17.08 -3.64 -2.63
N GLN A 137 17.30 -3.74 -3.96
CA GLN A 137 18.23 -2.92 -4.73
C GLN A 137 17.55 -1.73 -5.44
N PHE A 138 16.28 -1.45 -5.13
CA PHE A 138 15.45 -0.44 -5.78
C PHE A 138 15.24 -0.66 -7.28
N LYS A 139 15.36 -1.89 -7.77
CA LYS A 139 14.96 -2.25 -9.13
C LYS A 139 13.44 -2.45 -9.15
N PHE A 140 12.79 -1.89 -10.16
CA PHE A 140 11.37 -2.04 -10.44
C PHE A 140 11.02 -3.49 -10.84
N GLU A 141 10.00 -4.07 -10.20
CA GLU A 141 9.53 -5.44 -10.44
C GLU A 141 8.12 -5.49 -11.06
N GLY A 142 7.30 -4.44 -10.94
CA GLY A 142 6.00 -4.37 -11.64
C GLY A 142 5.06 -3.26 -11.18
N ILE A 143 4.08 -2.95 -12.02
CA ILE A 143 2.89 -2.15 -11.71
C ILE A 143 1.70 -3.09 -11.47
N PHE A 144 0.90 -2.80 -10.45
CA PHE A 144 -0.30 -3.55 -10.08
C PHE A 144 -1.53 -2.63 -10.08
N THR A 145 -2.50 -2.94 -10.94
CA THR A 145 -3.78 -2.22 -11.08
C THR A 145 -4.95 -3.21 -11.13
N GLU A 146 -6.18 -2.71 -11.03
CA GLU A 146 -7.40 -3.54 -10.99
C GLU A 146 -7.59 -4.45 -12.22
N LYS A 147 -6.92 -4.11 -13.34
CA LYS A 147 -7.02 -4.81 -14.63
C LYS A 147 -6.38 -6.20 -14.63
N ASP A 148 -5.34 -6.41 -13.81
CA ASP A 148 -4.45 -7.58 -13.94
C ASP A 148 -4.51 -8.50 -12.71
N GLN A 149 -5.72 -8.82 -12.26
CA GLN A 149 -5.95 -9.63 -11.06
C GLN A 149 -5.14 -10.95 -11.03
N GLN A 150 -4.91 -11.61 -12.17
CA GLN A 150 -4.11 -12.84 -12.21
C GLN A 150 -2.65 -12.59 -11.81
N ILE A 151 -2.00 -11.57 -12.38
CA ILE A 151 -0.62 -11.19 -12.07
C ILE A 151 -0.54 -10.66 -10.63
N ASN A 152 -1.48 -9.81 -10.23
CA ASN A 152 -1.55 -9.28 -8.86
C ASN A 152 -1.64 -10.43 -7.83
N ASN A 153 -2.54 -11.40 -8.03
CA ASN A 153 -2.74 -12.54 -7.15
C ASN A 153 -1.47 -13.43 -7.07
N LEU A 154 -0.70 -13.53 -8.16
CA LEU A 154 0.60 -14.22 -8.14
C LEU A 154 1.62 -13.51 -7.26
N TRP A 155 1.58 -12.18 -7.13
CA TRP A 155 2.46 -11.41 -6.24
C TRP A 155 1.93 -11.21 -4.82
N GLY A 156 0.69 -11.63 -4.54
CA GLY A 156 0.07 -11.42 -3.23
C GLY A 156 -0.63 -10.08 -3.09
N ILE A 157 -0.97 -9.43 -4.20
CA ILE A 157 -1.73 -8.18 -4.24
C ILE A 157 -3.14 -8.54 -4.72
N TYR A 158 -4.17 -8.23 -3.94
CA TYR A 158 -5.55 -8.63 -4.20
C TYR A 158 -6.44 -7.39 -4.24
N GLN A 159 -6.74 -6.93 -5.46
CA GLN A 159 -7.52 -5.70 -5.67
C GLN A 159 -9.01 -6.01 -5.68
N ASN A 160 -9.75 -5.32 -4.81
CA ASN A 160 -11.17 -5.55 -4.57
C ASN A 160 -11.96 -4.26 -4.84
N TYR A 161 -12.87 -4.32 -5.82
CA TYR A 161 -13.72 -3.21 -6.23
C TYR A 161 -15.17 -3.45 -5.81
N ASN A 162 -15.69 -2.67 -4.85
CA ASN A 162 -17.09 -2.79 -4.42
C ASN A 162 -17.98 -1.74 -5.10
N ARG A 163 -18.58 -2.12 -6.24
CA ARG A 163 -19.53 -1.31 -7.03
C ARG A 163 -20.67 -0.68 -6.23
N HIS A 164 -21.12 -1.33 -5.15
CA HIS A 164 -22.27 -0.85 -4.38
C HIS A 164 -21.91 0.21 -3.33
N ASN A 165 -20.63 0.39 -3.01
CA ASN A 165 -20.17 1.25 -1.92
C ASN A 165 -19.05 2.24 -2.34
N GLU A 166 -18.66 2.27 -3.61
CA GLU A 166 -17.58 3.13 -4.14
C GLU A 166 -16.27 3.04 -3.33
N LYS A 167 -15.96 1.83 -2.84
CA LYS A 167 -14.79 1.53 -2.01
C LYS A 167 -13.81 0.68 -2.77
N ASN A 168 -12.62 1.25 -2.99
CA ASN A 168 -11.49 0.60 -3.61
C ASN A 168 -10.52 0.20 -2.51
N TYR A 169 -10.27 -1.09 -2.35
CA TYR A 169 -9.27 -1.58 -1.40
C TYR A 169 -8.40 -2.67 -2.01
N VAL A 170 -7.17 -2.75 -1.52
CA VAL A 170 -6.16 -3.69 -1.98
C VAL A 170 -5.56 -4.38 -0.77
N ASP A 171 -5.75 -5.70 -0.71
CA ASP A 171 -5.11 -6.54 0.29
C ASP A 171 -3.71 -6.93 -0.22
N ILE A 172 -2.70 -6.79 0.62
CA ILE A 172 -1.30 -7.12 0.35
C ILE A 172 -0.89 -8.23 1.29
N ASP A 173 -0.35 -9.32 0.76
CA ASP A 173 0.31 -10.40 1.50
C ASP A 173 1.83 -10.17 1.49
N ILE A 174 2.34 -9.67 2.61
CA ILE A 174 3.73 -9.24 2.79
C ILE A 174 4.71 -10.42 2.65
N GLU A 175 4.36 -11.61 3.15
CA GLU A 175 5.24 -12.78 3.01
C GLU A 175 5.40 -13.14 1.54
N LYS A 176 4.29 -13.16 0.78
CA LYS A 176 4.30 -13.53 -0.64
C LYS A 176 5.04 -12.52 -1.53
N ILE A 177 5.08 -11.25 -1.12
CA ILE A 177 5.93 -10.22 -1.72
C ILE A 177 7.42 -10.51 -1.44
N LEU A 178 7.77 -10.82 -0.18
CA LEU A 178 9.14 -11.12 0.25
C LEU A 178 9.68 -12.43 -0.35
N GLU A 179 8.85 -13.48 -0.45
CA GLU A 179 9.14 -14.75 -1.14
C GLU A 179 9.57 -14.54 -2.60
N LYS A 180 9.10 -13.45 -3.22
CA LYS A 180 9.43 -13.04 -4.60
C LYS A 180 10.48 -11.94 -4.68
N HIS A 181 11.21 -11.71 -3.60
CA HIS A 181 12.24 -10.67 -3.47
C HIS A 181 11.73 -9.23 -3.66
N GLY A 182 10.42 -9.00 -3.62
CA GLY A 182 9.84 -7.67 -3.52
C GLY A 182 10.00 -7.12 -2.11
N ARG A 183 10.17 -5.80 -1.98
CA ARG A 183 10.32 -5.15 -0.67
C ARG A 183 9.54 -3.85 -0.53
N TYR A 184 9.70 -2.92 -1.46
CA TYR A 184 9.08 -1.59 -1.34
C TYR A 184 7.87 -1.50 -2.25
N ILE A 185 6.70 -1.26 -1.67
CA ILE A 185 5.48 -0.96 -2.41
C ILE A 185 5.24 0.54 -2.34
N ILE A 186 5.42 1.22 -3.47
CA ILE A 186 5.08 2.63 -3.63
C ILE A 186 3.59 2.72 -3.95
N ILE A 187 2.87 3.49 -3.14
CA ILE A 187 1.42 3.66 -3.27
C ILE A 187 1.17 4.96 -4.00
N ASN A 188 0.70 4.89 -5.25
CA ASN A 188 0.34 6.06 -6.04
C ASN A 188 -1.19 6.18 -6.10
N LEU A 189 -1.70 7.40 -5.96
CA LEU A 189 -3.13 7.70 -6.04
C LEU A 189 -3.37 8.70 -7.19
N LEU A 190 -4.19 8.27 -8.14
CA LEU A 190 -4.56 9.00 -9.36
C LEU A 190 -5.95 9.64 -9.22
N GLY A 191 -6.16 10.75 -9.92
CA GLY A 191 -7.51 11.26 -10.22
C GLY A 191 -8.08 12.28 -9.23
N GLY A 192 -7.23 13.17 -8.70
CA GLY A 192 -7.58 14.13 -7.63
C GLY A 192 -8.62 15.21 -8.00
N HIS A 193 -9.89 14.84 -8.03
CA HIS A 193 -11.03 15.76 -7.97
C HIS A 193 -12.03 15.30 -6.89
N ASN A 194 -11.98 16.00 -5.75
CA ASN A 194 -12.86 15.94 -4.57
C ASN A 194 -12.45 15.03 -3.39
N TYR A 195 -13.05 15.38 -2.25
CA TYR A 195 -12.85 14.91 -0.89
C TYR A 195 -12.98 13.37 -0.72
N GLY A 196 -11.87 12.64 -0.90
CA GLY A 196 -11.73 11.24 -0.50
C GLY A 196 -11.08 11.06 0.88
N GLU A 197 -10.95 9.82 1.34
CA GLU A 197 -10.05 9.42 2.43
C GLU A 197 -9.13 8.32 1.91
N PHE A 198 -7.82 8.41 2.14
CA PHE A 198 -6.90 7.27 1.96
C PHE A 198 -6.51 6.71 3.32
N GLY A 199 -6.23 5.42 3.42
CA GLY A 199 -5.74 4.82 4.64
C GLY A 199 -5.33 3.37 4.49
N TRP A 200 -5.02 2.77 5.62
CA TRP A 200 -4.73 1.35 5.73
C TRP A 200 -5.36 0.75 6.98
N MET A 201 -5.44 -0.57 7.01
CA MET A 201 -5.64 -1.35 8.23
C MET A 201 -4.84 -2.64 8.12
N GLU A 202 -4.27 -3.06 9.23
CA GLU A 202 -3.78 -4.42 9.35
C GLU A 202 -4.95 -5.41 9.25
N ILE A 203 -4.80 -6.51 8.49
CA ILE A 203 -5.83 -7.53 8.32
C ILE A 203 -5.29 -8.92 8.64
N GLU A 204 -6.13 -9.74 9.23
CA GLU A 204 -5.77 -11.11 9.62
C GLU A 204 -5.78 -12.05 8.40
N PHE A 205 -6.80 -11.90 7.54
CA PHE A 205 -7.09 -12.80 6.41
C PHE A 205 -7.41 -12.01 5.14
N LEU A 206 -6.85 -12.47 4.02
CA LEU A 206 -7.13 -11.92 2.69
C LEU A 206 -8.58 -12.20 2.32
N ASN A 207 -9.27 -11.24 1.70
CA ASN A 207 -10.66 -11.39 1.27
C ASN A 207 -11.60 -11.85 2.41
N SER A 208 -11.31 -11.44 3.66
CA SER A 208 -12.16 -11.69 4.84
C SER A 208 -13.63 -11.39 4.52
N SER A 209 -14.53 -12.27 4.96
CA SER A 209 -15.98 -12.12 4.75
C SER A 209 -16.60 -10.91 5.50
N GLU A 210 -15.79 -10.13 6.23
CA GLU A 210 -16.26 -9.08 7.12
C GLU A 210 -16.53 -7.77 6.37
N PRO A 211 -17.62 -7.07 6.71
CA PRO A 211 -18.01 -5.86 6.01
C PRO A 211 -16.96 -4.76 6.18
N PHE A 212 -16.50 -4.22 5.06
CA PHE A 212 -15.47 -3.18 5.04
C PHE A 212 -16.04 -1.78 5.38
N ILE A 213 -15.97 -1.43 6.66
CA ILE A 213 -16.51 -0.17 7.21
C ILE A 213 -15.38 0.84 7.45
N VAL A 214 -15.08 1.66 6.44
CA VAL A 214 -14.06 2.73 6.48
C VAL A 214 -14.23 3.71 7.65
N ALA A 215 -15.47 3.96 8.10
CA ALA A 215 -15.75 4.82 9.25
C ALA A 215 -15.11 4.29 10.56
N ASN A 216 -14.87 2.99 10.68
CA ASN A 216 -14.27 2.35 11.85
C ASN A 216 -12.74 2.29 11.76
N ILE A 217 -12.16 2.60 10.61
CA ILE A 217 -10.71 2.49 10.39
C ILE A 217 -10.03 3.72 10.94
N ARG A 218 -9.00 3.46 11.75
CA ARG A 218 -8.22 4.49 12.43
C ARG A 218 -7.15 5.07 11.50
N GLN A 219 -6.25 4.28 10.93
CA GLN A 219 -5.14 4.83 10.14
C GLN A 219 -5.61 5.36 8.77
N LYS A 220 -6.07 6.62 8.73
CA LYS A 220 -6.56 7.30 7.52
C LYS A 220 -6.28 8.79 7.52
N ILE A 221 -6.33 9.38 6.32
CA ILE A 221 -5.82 10.73 6.03
C ILE A 221 -6.72 11.52 5.10
N LYS A 222 -6.93 12.77 5.52
CA LYS A 222 -7.58 13.90 4.84
C LYS A 222 -8.80 13.45 4.02
N LEU A 223 -8.85 13.65 2.71
CA LEU A 223 -7.88 14.27 1.78
C LEU A 223 -8.17 15.77 1.57
N SER A 224 -7.21 16.50 0.99
CA SER A 224 -7.33 17.92 0.66
C SER A 224 -6.55 18.34 -0.60
N THR A 225 -6.10 17.36 -1.39
CA THR A 225 -5.49 17.49 -2.73
C THR A 225 -6.31 18.31 -3.73
N ILE A 226 -6.02 19.59 -4.01
CA ILE A 226 -6.64 20.29 -5.15
C ILE A 226 -5.99 19.87 -6.49
N THR A 227 -4.76 19.35 -6.45
CA THR A 227 -3.97 19.04 -7.66
C THR A 227 -3.34 17.64 -7.63
N ASN A 228 -3.76 16.84 -8.61
CA ASN A 228 -3.00 15.81 -9.34
C ASN A 228 -2.32 14.66 -8.55
N ASP A 229 -1.72 13.73 -9.31
CA ASP A 229 -1.27 12.42 -8.87
C ASP A 229 -0.20 12.47 -7.77
N TYR A 230 -0.44 11.74 -6.67
CA TYR A 230 0.36 11.87 -5.45
C TYR A 230 0.73 10.52 -4.83
N CYS A 231 1.82 10.52 -4.06
CA CYS A 231 2.32 9.37 -3.33
C CYS A 231 2.34 9.65 -1.81
N PRO A 232 1.34 9.16 -1.05
CA PRO A 232 1.32 9.35 0.41
C PRO A 232 2.42 8.54 1.12
N LEU A 233 2.62 7.29 0.68
CA LEU A 233 3.27 6.25 1.47
C LEU A 233 4.11 5.30 0.60
N VAL A 234 5.16 4.78 1.23
CA VAL A 234 5.82 3.51 0.85
C VAL A 234 5.59 2.50 1.96
N LEU A 235 5.28 1.25 1.60
CA LEU A 235 5.34 0.11 2.52
C LEU A 235 6.70 -0.60 2.33
N ASP A 236 7.57 -0.57 3.34
CA ASP A 236 8.72 -1.49 3.42
C ASP A 236 8.22 -2.80 4.01
N CYS A 237 8.05 -3.80 3.15
CA CYS A 237 7.59 -5.14 3.49
C CYS A 237 8.54 -5.87 4.45
N LYS A 238 9.84 -5.54 4.41
CA LYS A 238 10.88 -6.22 5.19
C LYS A 238 10.91 -5.72 6.64
N THR A 239 10.81 -4.40 6.85
CA THR A 239 10.69 -3.83 8.21
C THR A 239 9.25 -3.83 8.72
N ARG A 240 8.26 -4.04 7.83
CA ARG A 240 6.82 -3.92 8.09
C ARG A 240 6.45 -2.52 8.58
N GLU A 241 6.95 -1.52 7.86
CA GLU A 241 6.77 -0.10 8.17
C GLU A 241 6.15 0.64 6.99
N PHE A 242 5.16 1.48 7.28
CA PHE A 242 4.75 2.54 6.39
C PHE A 242 5.66 3.75 6.58
N ILE A 243 6.18 4.29 5.48
CA ILE A 243 7.06 5.46 5.45
C ILE A 243 6.30 6.62 4.82
N TRP A 244 6.09 7.69 5.61
CA TRP A 244 5.41 8.91 5.17
C TRP A 244 6.25 9.66 4.14
N MET A 245 5.70 9.96 2.97
CA MET A 245 6.41 10.76 1.95
C MET A 245 5.69 12.06 1.61
N ASP A 246 4.35 12.05 1.52
CA ASP A 246 3.55 13.21 1.11
C ASP A 246 4.14 13.91 -0.14
N HIS A 247 4.44 13.12 -1.18
CA HIS A 247 5.22 13.56 -2.33
C HIS A 247 4.34 13.64 -3.58
N SER A 248 4.27 14.83 -4.19
CA SER A 248 3.65 15.03 -5.50
C SER A 248 4.53 14.45 -6.60
N LEU A 249 3.96 13.69 -7.53
CA LEU A 249 4.71 13.10 -8.63
C LEU A 249 4.69 14.02 -9.85
N PRO A 250 5.76 14.06 -10.69
CA PRO A 250 5.73 14.72 -11.98
C PRO A 250 4.71 14.07 -12.94
N ILE A 251 3.47 14.57 -12.90
CA ILE A 251 2.23 14.04 -13.50
C ILE A 251 2.43 13.43 -14.89
N LYS A 252 3.02 14.20 -15.81
CA LYS A 252 3.22 13.79 -17.20
C LYS A 252 4.03 12.50 -17.30
N TYR A 253 5.11 12.42 -16.54
CA TYR A 253 6.03 11.28 -16.58
C TYR A 253 5.41 10.01 -15.97
N MET A 254 4.53 10.16 -14.98
CA MET A 254 3.87 9.04 -14.30
C MET A 254 2.80 8.41 -15.21
N ASN A 255 1.99 9.26 -15.87
CA ASN A 255 1.02 8.81 -16.87
C ASN A 255 1.71 8.22 -18.11
N ASP A 256 2.74 8.88 -18.67
CA ASP A 256 3.53 8.37 -19.79
C ASP A 256 4.12 6.98 -19.47
N PHE A 257 4.76 6.81 -18.29
CA PHE A 257 5.35 5.54 -17.89
C PHE A 257 4.31 4.41 -17.79
N ILE A 258 3.18 4.66 -17.15
CA ILE A 258 2.11 3.64 -16.99
C ILE A 258 1.49 3.29 -18.33
N GLU A 259 1.22 4.28 -19.19
CA GLU A 259 0.66 4.05 -20.53
C GLU A 259 1.60 3.17 -21.37
N TYR A 260 2.88 3.52 -21.45
CA TYR A 260 3.85 2.75 -22.22
C TYR A 260 4.20 1.39 -21.60
N TYR A 261 4.17 1.26 -20.27
CA TYR A 261 4.26 -0.05 -19.61
C TYR A 261 3.12 -0.98 -20.06
N TRP A 262 1.86 -0.53 -20.00
CA TRP A 262 0.73 -1.38 -20.41
C TRP A 262 0.73 -1.70 -21.90
N LYS A 263 1.03 -0.72 -22.76
CA LYS A 263 1.23 -0.97 -24.19
C LYS A 263 2.30 -2.03 -24.41
N TYR A 264 3.46 -1.91 -23.76
CA TYR A 264 4.56 -2.87 -23.90
C TYR A 264 4.22 -4.27 -23.37
N GLN A 265 3.53 -4.39 -22.23
CA GLN A 265 3.05 -5.69 -21.72
C GLN A 265 2.10 -6.37 -22.71
N ASN A 266 1.16 -5.63 -23.29
CA ASN A 266 0.24 -6.16 -24.30
C ASN A 266 0.99 -6.70 -25.54
N LEU A 267 2.09 -6.06 -25.95
CA LEU A 267 2.94 -6.55 -27.05
C LEU A 267 3.67 -7.87 -26.74
N GLN A 268 3.81 -8.25 -25.47
CA GLN A 268 4.37 -9.55 -25.09
C GLN A 268 3.31 -10.67 -25.09
N THR A 269 2.01 -10.35 -25.21
CA THR A 269 0.96 -11.37 -25.21
C THR A 269 0.82 -12.02 -26.59
N PRO A 270 0.69 -13.36 -26.69
CA PRO A 270 0.79 -14.09 -27.96
C PRO A 270 -0.44 -13.99 -28.89
N TYR A 271 -1.35 -13.04 -28.65
CA TYR A 271 -2.56 -12.83 -29.44
C TYR A 271 -2.63 -11.40 -30.03
N PRO A 272 -1.77 -11.06 -31.00
CA PRO A 272 -1.97 -9.86 -31.80
C PRO A 272 -3.26 -9.99 -32.63
N ASN A 273 -4.15 -9.00 -32.54
CA ASN A 273 -5.31 -8.92 -33.42
C ASN A 273 -4.83 -8.89 -34.89
N GLN A 274 -5.35 -9.80 -35.72
CA GLN A 274 -4.74 -10.21 -37.00
C GLN A 274 -4.80 -9.21 -38.17
N TYR A 275 -4.99 -7.91 -37.93
CA TYR A 275 -5.15 -6.91 -39.00
C TYR A 275 -3.98 -5.92 -39.06
N ASN A 276 -3.28 -5.93 -40.20
CA ASN A 276 -2.32 -4.93 -40.70
C ASN A 276 -0.84 -5.02 -40.22
N TYR A 277 -0.14 -6.07 -40.66
CA TYR A 277 1.23 -6.45 -40.22
C TYR A 277 2.31 -5.36 -40.31
N GLU A 278 2.40 -4.57 -41.39
CA GLU A 278 3.51 -3.64 -41.59
C GLU A 278 3.45 -2.40 -40.69
N ASN A 279 2.23 -1.89 -40.43
CA ASN A 279 2.01 -0.80 -39.48
C ASN A 279 2.22 -1.24 -38.02
N ILE A 280 2.09 -2.53 -37.73
CA ILE A 280 2.30 -3.08 -36.38
C ILE A 280 3.78 -3.08 -36.00
N ILE A 281 4.70 -3.43 -36.91
CA ILE A 281 6.14 -3.53 -36.60
C ILE A 281 6.70 -2.17 -36.14
N SER A 282 6.46 -1.10 -36.91
CA SER A 282 6.95 0.24 -36.57
C SER A 282 6.33 0.79 -35.29
N GLN A 283 5.03 0.55 -35.06
CA GLN A 283 4.36 0.93 -33.82
C GLN A 283 4.87 0.15 -32.60
N ASN A 284 5.26 -1.11 -32.77
CA ASN A 284 5.84 -1.93 -31.71
C ASN A 284 7.24 -1.44 -31.32
N GLU A 285 8.07 -1.06 -32.30
CA GLU A 285 9.38 -0.47 -32.05
C GLU A 285 9.28 0.88 -31.34
N ILE A 286 8.40 1.77 -31.79
CA ILE A 286 8.12 3.06 -31.13
C ILE A 286 7.63 2.84 -29.69
N THR A 287 6.70 1.91 -29.49
CA THR A 287 6.17 1.56 -28.16
C THR A 287 7.27 1.04 -27.24
N LYS A 288 8.13 0.14 -27.72
CA LYS A 288 9.28 -0.39 -26.97
C LYS A 288 10.30 0.70 -26.65
N ALA A 289 10.63 1.57 -27.60
CA ALA A 289 11.58 2.67 -27.38
C ALA A 289 11.06 3.67 -26.34
N ASN A 290 9.78 4.05 -26.42
CA ASN A 290 9.15 4.92 -25.44
C ASN A 290 9.05 4.24 -24.06
N TYR A 291 8.68 2.95 -24.00
CA TYR A 291 8.67 2.21 -22.74
C TYR A 291 10.06 2.19 -22.09
N LEU A 292 11.12 1.88 -22.83
CA LEU A 292 12.49 1.87 -22.30
C LEU A 292 12.89 3.25 -21.75
N LYS A 293 12.63 4.32 -22.51
CA LYS A 293 12.88 5.71 -22.10
C LYS A 293 12.16 6.07 -20.80
N TYR A 294 10.85 5.85 -20.72
CA TYR A 294 10.07 6.21 -19.53
C TYR A 294 10.35 5.28 -18.35
N SER A 295 10.69 4.01 -18.58
CA SER A 295 11.09 3.04 -17.56
C SER A 295 12.47 3.36 -16.96
N GLU A 296 13.44 3.79 -17.77
CA GLU A 296 14.73 4.28 -17.27
C GLU A 296 14.55 5.54 -16.41
N MET A 297 13.79 6.51 -16.91
CA MET A 297 13.40 7.70 -16.13
C MET A 297 12.71 7.31 -14.82
N ASN A 298 11.80 6.32 -14.84
CA ASN A 298 11.05 5.91 -13.64
C ASN A 298 11.94 5.21 -12.62
N SER A 299 12.78 4.28 -13.09
CA SER A 299 13.80 3.64 -12.27
C SER A 299 14.70 4.68 -11.59
N LYS A 300 15.24 5.65 -12.33
CA LYS A 300 16.13 6.69 -11.77
C LYS A 300 15.46 7.55 -10.71
N TYR A 301 14.26 8.08 -10.98
CA TYR A 301 13.54 8.96 -10.06
C TYR A 301 13.04 8.20 -8.82
N LYS A 302 12.37 7.05 -9.00
CA LYS A 302 11.83 6.25 -7.88
C LYS A 302 12.96 5.65 -7.04
N LYS A 303 14.10 5.28 -7.63
CA LYS A 303 15.31 4.89 -6.89
C LYS A 303 15.83 6.02 -6.01
N ALA A 304 15.98 7.23 -6.53
CA ALA A 304 16.42 8.38 -5.72
C ALA A 304 15.43 8.67 -4.57
N LEU A 305 14.13 8.61 -4.85
CA LEU A 305 13.05 8.77 -3.86
C LEU A 305 13.13 7.71 -2.76
N LEU A 306 13.23 6.43 -3.12
CA LEU A 306 13.36 5.33 -2.18
C LEU A 306 14.68 5.40 -1.41
N GLN A 307 15.80 5.76 -2.04
CA GLN A 307 17.07 5.96 -1.34
C GLN A 307 16.91 7.03 -0.25
N TYR A 308 16.37 8.20 -0.58
CA TYR A 308 16.17 9.31 0.36
C TYR A 308 15.30 8.97 1.58
N TYR A 309 14.20 8.23 1.40
CA TYR A 309 13.26 7.92 2.49
C TYR A 309 13.47 6.57 3.19
N THR A 310 14.04 5.58 2.49
CA THR A 310 14.14 4.19 2.98
C THR A 310 15.53 3.80 3.43
N ILE A 311 16.59 4.33 2.81
CA ILE A 311 17.91 4.35 3.44
C ILE A 311 17.84 5.46 4.46
N PRO A 312 17.89 5.17 5.76
CA PRO A 312 18.06 6.23 6.72
C PRO A 312 19.48 6.75 6.53
N HIS A 313 19.60 7.93 5.94
CA HIS A 313 20.81 8.74 6.05
C HIS A 313 20.90 9.23 7.51
N HIS A 314 21.27 8.29 8.39
CA HIS A 314 21.49 8.46 9.83
C HIS A 314 22.78 9.26 10.05
N LEU A 315 22.74 10.51 9.62
CA LEU A 315 23.51 11.56 10.26
C LEU A 315 22.49 12.62 10.65
N SER A 316 22.02 12.53 11.89
CA SER A 316 21.40 13.66 12.57
C SER A 316 22.33 14.88 12.50
N ILE A 317 21.79 16.08 12.67
CA ILE A 317 22.63 17.30 12.71
C ILE A 317 23.73 17.16 13.77
N TYR A 318 23.44 16.50 14.89
CA TYR A 318 24.42 16.14 15.91
C TYR A 318 25.53 15.21 15.39
N GLU A 319 25.20 14.13 14.68
CA GLU A 319 26.20 13.23 14.09
C GLU A 319 27.02 13.91 12.96
N LEU A 320 26.42 14.82 12.18
CA LEU A 320 27.14 15.67 11.22
C LEU A 320 28.15 16.57 11.94
N ILE A 321 27.71 17.29 12.98
CA ILE A 321 28.58 18.13 13.82
C ILE A 321 29.71 17.30 14.45
N ARG A 322 29.42 16.10 14.94
CA ARG A 322 30.45 15.24 15.56
C ARG A 322 31.48 14.75 14.54
N LEU A 323 31.05 14.35 13.33
CA LEU A 323 31.97 14.01 12.24
C LEU A 323 32.81 15.22 11.83
N HIS A 324 32.23 16.40 11.78
CA HIS A 324 32.93 17.64 11.47
C HIS A 324 34.01 18.00 12.51
N ILE A 325 33.67 17.93 13.80
CA ILE A 325 34.60 18.11 14.91
C ILE A 325 35.78 17.11 14.77
N GLN A 326 35.48 15.82 14.54
CA GLN A 326 36.50 14.79 14.35
C GLN A 326 37.39 15.05 13.12
N ALA A 327 36.81 15.45 11.99
CA ALA A 327 37.55 15.73 10.75
C ALA A 327 38.50 16.93 10.87
N ARG A 328 38.15 17.94 11.67
CA ARG A 328 39.01 19.11 11.97
C ARG A 328 39.95 18.89 13.16
N GLY A 329 39.98 17.70 13.77
CA GLY A 329 40.80 17.41 14.95
C GLY A 329 40.37 18.14 16.23
N GLY A 330 39.12 18.62 16.26
CA GLY A 330 38.52 19.25 17.43
C GLY A 330 38.09 18.25 18.50
N MET A 331 37.65 18.77 19.65
CA MET A 331 37.16 17.98 20.78
C MET A 331 35.72 18.35 21.09
N GLU A 332 34.86 17.34 21.30
CA GLU A 332 33.49 17.55 21.76
C GLU A 332 33.51 17.82 23.27
N LEU A 333 33.20 19.06 23.66
CA LEU A 333 33.12 19.47 25.07
C LEU A 333 31.82 18.99 25.69
N GLN A 334 31.86 18.60 26.96
CA GLN A 334 30.66 18.13 27.68
C GLN A 334 29.93 19.25 28.41
N ASN A 335 30.62 20.35 28.73
CA ASN A 335 30.08 21.47 29.51
C ASN A 335 30.44 22.82 28.85
N GLU A 336 29.50 23.78 28.87
CA GLU A 336 29.75 25.13 28.36
C GLU A 336 30.91 25.84 29.09
N GLU A 337 31.15 25.47 30.35
CA GLU A 337 32.26 25.98 31.18
C GLU A 337 33.64 25.75 30.52
N GLU A 338 33.81 24.67 29.76
CA GLU A 338 35.08 24.28 29.12
C GLU A 338 35.46 25.15 27.91
N LEU A 339 34.51 25.91 27.33
CA LEU A 339 34.74 26.81 26.20
C LEU A 339 35.73 27.93 26.51
N LYS A 340 36.65 28.17 25.58
CA LYS A 340 37.71 29.18 25.60
C LYS A 340 37.58 30.14 24.41
N ALA A 341 38.05 31.37 24.58
CA ALA A 341 38.10 32.36 23.52
C ALA A 341 38.71 31.79 22.22
N GLY A 342 37.98 31.91 21.11
CA GLY A 342 38.28 31.32 19.81
C GLY A 342 37.52 30.02 19.48
N ASP A 343 36.84 29.38 20.43
CA ASP A 343 36.08 28.14 20.18
C ASP A 343 34.78 28.41 19.39
N THR A 344 34.38 27.42 18.58
CA THR A 344 33.06 27.36 17.92
C THR A 344 32.13 26.43 18.70
N TYR A 345 30.95 26.91 19.08
CA TYR A 345 29.96 26.13 19.85
C TYR A 345 28.64 26.00 19.09
N PHE A 346 28.25 24.76 18.79
CA PHE A 346 26.97 24.45 18.15
C PHE A 346 25.88 24.29 19.21
N ALA A 347 25.01 25.28 19.34
CA ALA A 347 23.96 25.35 20.35
C ALA A 347 22.57 25.05 19.77
N LEU A 348 21.67 24.51 20.60
CA LEU A 348 20.24 24.41 20.23
C LEU A 348 19.56 25.79 20.22
N ASN A 349 19.99 26.70 21.10
CA ASN A 349 19.52 28.09 21.19
C ASN A 349 20.70 28.99 21.58
N GLN A 350 20.64 30.26 21.21
CA GLN A 350 21.55 31.29 21.72
C GLN A 350 21.53 31.28 23.26
N PRO A 351 22.67 31.19 23.96
CA PRO A 351 22.69 31.35 25.41
C PRO A 351 22.32 32.78 25.80
N PHE A 352 21.69 32.92 26.97
CA PHE A 352 21.25 34.23 27.48
C PHE A 352 22.43 35.13 27.88
N PHE A 353 23.56 34.52 28.26
CA PHE A 353 24.82 35.18 28.60
C PHE A 353 25.95 34.54 27.80
N PRO A 354 26.15 34.93 26.53
CA PRO A 354 27.24 34.40 25.72
C PRO A 354 28.59 34.78 26.33
N LYS A 355 29.55 33.83 26.34
CA LYS A 355 30.94 34.10 26.66
C LYS A 355 31.58 35.00 25.59
N GLU A 356 32.47 35.89 26.01
CA GLU A 356 33.27 36.71 25.08
C GLU A 356 34.16 35.82 24.18
N ASP A 357 34.36 36.26 22.94
CA ASP A 357 35.17 35.60 21.91
C ASP A 357 34.80 34.14 21.56
N ILE A 358 33.56 33.70 21.83
CA ILE A 358 33.02 32.40 21.37
C ILE A 358 32.15 32.58 20.12
N GLN A 359 32.35 31.74 19.11
CA GLN A 359 31.47 31.68 17.94
C GLN A 359 30.31 30.71 18.17
N TYR A 360 29.16 31.26 18.55
CA TYR A 360 27.91 30.51 18.69
C TYR A 360 27.24 30.27 17.33
N ILE A 361 26.88 29.01 17.04
CA ILE A 361 26.13 28.61 15.86
C ILE A 361 24.87 27.86 16.30
N ASN A 362 23.70 28.39 15.96
CA ASN A 362 22.40 27.89 16.41
C ASN A 362 21.72 27.00 15.35
N CYS A 363 20.71 26.23 15.77
CA CYS A 363 19.99 25.31 14.87
C CYS A 363 19.14 25.99 13.78
N ASP A 364 18.81 27.27 13.93
CA ASP A 364 18.16 28.11 12.90
C ASP A 364 19.14 28.59 11.81
N GLN A 365 20.44 28.55 12.07
CA GLN A 365 21.50 28.90 11.12
C GLN A 365 21.94 27.68 10.27
N ILE A 366 21.02 26.79 9.92
CA ILE A 366 21.33 25.54 9.21
C ILE A 366 22.05 25.76 7.88
N ASP A 367 21.73 26.83 7.17
CA ASP A 367 22.42 27.19 5.91
C ASP A 367 23.89 27.56 6.14
N VAL A 368 24.23 28.19 7.28
CA VAL A 368 25.61 28.52 7.69
C VAL A 368 26.36 27.23 8.04
N ILE A 369 25.74 26.35 8.84
CA ILE A 369 26.30 25.02 9.17
C ILE A 369 26.66 24.26 7.88
N LEU A 370 25.73 24.21 6.93
CA LEU A 370 25.93 23.46 5.68
C LEU A 370 26.93 24.11 4.72
N SER A 371 27.04 25.44 4.67
CA SER A 371 27.86 26.15 3.67
C SER A 371 29.27 26.54 4.13
N GLU A 372 29.51 26.72 5.43
CA GLU A 372 30.83 27.12 5.97
C GLU A 372 31.55 25.99 6.71
N TYR A 373 30.80 25.01 7.25
CA TYR A 373 31.34 23.96 8.09
C TYR A 373 31.35 22.59 7.36
N MET A 374 30.31 22.27 6.60
CA MET A 374 30.15 20.94 5.96
C MET A 374 30.71 20.84 4.51
N VAL A 375 31.80 21.56 4.21
CA VAL A 375 32.47 21.59 2.88
C VAL A 375 33.74 20.74 2.85
#